data_AF-A0A920UXR9-F1
#
_entry.id   AF-A0A920UXR9-F1
#
_cell.length_a   1.000
_cell.length_b   1.000
_cell.length_c   1.000
_cell.angle_alpha   90.00
_cell.angle_beta   90.00
_cell.angle_gamma   90.00
#
_symmetry.space_group_name_H-M   'P 1'
#
loop_
_entity.id
_entity.type
_entity.pdbx_description
1 polymer ?
#
loop_
_entity_poly.entity_id
_entity_poly.type
_entity_poly.pdbx_seq_one_letter_code
_entity_poly.pdbx_strand_id
1 'polypeptide(L)'
;MESFGATCHASPSNRTESGKKILADTPDSTGSLGIAISEAVECAAQRDDTKYSLGSVLNHVLMHQTVVGQEALRQMEMATITLTWYWLYRGRKQFCRPCLPVYRSKTAR
;
A
#
# COMPACT_ATOMS: atom_id res chain seq x y z
N MET A 1 6.58 5.91 -13.00
CA MET A 1 7.24 4.61 -12.77
C MET A 1 8.30 4.37 -13.84
N GLU A 2 7.99 4.55 -15.12
CA GLU A 2 8.94 4.39 -16.24
C GLU A 2 10.16 5.32 -16.18
N SER A 3 10.00 6.57 -15.73
CA SER A 3 11.14 7.49 -15.54
C SER A 3 12.16 7.00 -14.49
N PHE A 4 11.77 6.06 -13.62
CA PHE A 4 12.65 5.41 -12.65
C PHE A 4 13.11 4.00 -13.10
N GLY A 5 12.91 3.65 -14.38
CA GLY A 5 13.35 2.39 -14.98
C GLY A 5 12.40 1.20 -14.78
N ALA A 6 11.21 1.40 -14.22
CA ALA A 6 10.22 0.32 -14.06
C ALA A 6 9.37 0.15 -15.33
N THR A 7 8.98 -1.09 -15.64
CA THR A 7 8.01 -1.38 -16.71
C THR A 7 6.59 -1.36 -16.17
N CYS A 8 5.70 -0.59 -16.79
CA CYS A 8 4.29 -0.54 -16.45
C CYS A 8 3.48 -1.50 -17.32
N HIS A 9 2.65 -2.34 -16.71
CA HIS A 9 1.68 -3.19 -17.39
C HIS A 9 0.27 -2.82 -16.94
N ALA A 10 -0.62 -2.54 -17.89
CA ALA A 10 -2.02 -2.32 -17.60
C ALA A 10 -2.68 -3.66 -17.21
N SER A 11 -3.36 -3.68 -16.07
CA SER A 11 -4.15 -4.81 -15.58
C SER A 11 -5.62 -4.58 -15.93
N PRO A 12 -6.35 -5.58 -16.46
CA PRO A 12 -5.90 -6.95 -16.71
C PRO A 12 -5.00 -7.05 -17.95
N SER A 13 -4.00 -7.94 -17.94
CA SER A 13 -3.02 -8.08 -19.01
C SER A 13 -3.06 -9.45 -19.70
N ASN A 14 -2.61 -9.52 -20.95
CA ASN A 14 -2.40 -10.80 -21.66
C ASN A 14 -1.10 -11.52 -21.26
N ARG A 15 -0.42 -11.07 -20.20
CA ARG A 15 0.91 -11.59 -19.80
C ARG A 15 0.82 -12.70 -18.76
N THR A 16 -0.30 -12.80 -18.04
CA THR A 16 -0.52 -13.83 -17.02
C THR A 16 -1.79 -14.61 -17.33
N GLU A 17 -1.90 -15.82 -16.79
CA GLU A 17 -3.10 -16.64 -16.97
C GLU A 17 -4.30 -16.04 -16.25
N SER A 18 -4.10 -15.39 -15.09
CA SER A 18 -5.18 -14.67 -14.41
C SER A 18 -5.73 -13.51 -15.24
N GLY A 19 -4.86 -12.73 -15.90
CA GLY A 19 -5.28 -11.61 -16.74
C GLY A 19 -5.98 -12.08 -18.02
N LYS A 20 -5.43 -13.09 -18.71
CA LYS A 20 -6.04 -13.69 -19.91
C LYS A 20 -7.44 -14.22 -19.64
N LYS A 21 -7.65 -14.91 -18.51
CA LYS A 21 -8.98 -15.42 -18.12
C LYS A 21 -10.00 -14.29 -17.96
N ILE A 22 -9.61 -13.21 -17.28
CA ILE A 22 -10.49 -12.06 -17.08
C ILE A 22 -10.82 -11.38 -18.40
N LEU A 23 -9.86 -11.24 -19.32
CA LEU A 23 -10.10 -10.64 -20.63
C LEU A 23 -10.92 -11.55 -21.55
N ALA A 24 -10.84 -12.88 -21.39
CA ALA A 24 -11.71 -13.81 -22.10
C ALA A 24 -13.17 -13.69 -21.64
N ASP A 25 -13.39 -13.56 -20.32
CA ASP A 25 -14.73 -13.43 -19.74
C ASP A 25 -15.30 -12.00 -19.88
N THR A 26 -14.45 -10.99 -19.80
CA THR A 26 -14.83 -9.56 -19.87
C THR A 26 -13.74 -8.77 -20.60
N PRO A 27 -13.80 -8.72 -21.95
CA PRO A 27 -12.79 -8.05 -22.78
C PRO A 27 -12.61 -6.56 -22.46
N ASP A 28 -13.69 -5.87 -22.12
CA ASP A 28 -13.70 -4.44 -21.81
C ASP A 28 -13.50 -4.15 -20.31
N SER A 29 -12.91 -5.09 -19.57
CA SER A 29 -12.66 -4.93 -18.14
C SER A 29 -11.72 -3.75 -17.89
N THR A 30 -12.18 -2.80 -17.07
CA THR A 30 -11.37 -1.66 -16.61
C THR A 30 -10.37 -2.04 -15.51
N GLY A 31 -10.38 -3.31 -15.09
CA GLY A 31 -9.51 -3.86 -14.06
C GLY A 31 -9.94 -3.50 -12.63
N SER A 32 -9.19 -4.02 -11.67
CA SER A 32 -9.33 -3.68 -10.26
C SER A 32 -8.01 -3.90 -9.54
N LEU A 33 -7.88 -3.33 -8.34
CA LEU A 33 -6.70 -3.57 -7.51
C LEU A 33 -6.50 -5.07 -7.22
N GLY A 34 -7.59 -5.81 -7.00
CA GLY A 34 -7.51 -7.26 -6.75
C GLY A 34 -6.94 -8.01 -7.94
N ILE A 35 -7.34 -7.63 -9.16
CA ILE A 35 -6.86 -8.26 -10.40
C ILE A 35 -5.35 -8.00 -10.56
N ALA A 36 -4.92 -6.74 -10.41
CA ALA A 36 -3.50 -6.38 -10.51
C ALA A 36 -2.63 -7.09 -9.47
N ILE A 37 -3.15 -7.29 -8.24
CA ILE A 37 -2.44 -8.06 -7.19
C ILE A 37 -2.32 -9.52 -7.61
N SER A 38 -3.40 -10.14 -8.10
CA SER A 38 -3.37 -11.53 -8.56
C SER A 38 -2.36 -11.75 -9.69
N GLU A 39 -2.35 -10.88 -10.70
CA GLU A 39 -1.39 -10.96 -11.81
C GLU A 39 0.07 -10.82 -11.32
N ALA A 40 0.32 -9.85 -10.42
CA ALA A 40 1.66 -9.61 -9.90
C ALA A 40 2.16 -10.75 -9.00
N VAL A 41 1.28 -11.35 -8.19
CA VAL A 41 1.61 -12.54 -7.38
C VAL A 41 1.86 -13.75 -8.28
N GLU A 42 1.06 -13.96 -9.32
CA GLU A 42 1.28 -15.03 -10.30
C GLU A 42 2.66 -14.90 -10.96
N CYS A 43 3.01 -13.71 -11.45
CA CYS A 43 4.30 -13.43 -12.07
C CYS A 43 5.48 -13.72 -11.14
N ALA A 44 5.37 -13.34 -9.87
CA ALA A 44 6.44 -13.55 -8.90
C ALA A 44 6.53 -15.02 -8.43
N ALA A 45 5.41 -15.73 -8.36
CA ALA A 45 5.38 -17.13 -7.95
C ALA A 45 5.96 -18.08 -9.01
N GLN A 46 5.88 -17.71 -10.29
CA GLN A 46 6.42 -18.51 -11.41
C GLN A 46 7.93 -18.34 -11.63
N ARG A 47 8.59 -17.45 -10.88
CA ARG A 47 9.97 -17.03 -11.15
C ARG A 47 10.80 -16.98 -9.87
N ASP A 48 11.92 -17.72 -9.85
CA ASP A 48 12.81 -17.75 -8.68
C ASP A 48 13.54 -16.41 -8.44
N ASP A 49 13.81 -15.68 -9.53
CA ASP A 49 14.54 -14.40 -9.55
C ASP A 49 13.69 -13.19 -9.14
N THR A 50 12.39 -13.38 -8.91
CA THR A 50 11.42 -12.30 -8.72
C THR A 50 10.74 -12.43 -7.36
N LYS A 51 10.50 -11.30 -6.68
CA LYS A 51 9.74 -11.24 -5.43
C LYS A 51 8.63 -10.21 -5.54
N TYR A 52 7.49 -10.52 -4.94
CA TYR A 52 6.36 -9.61 -4.88
C TYR A 52 6.47 -8.69 -3.65
N SER A 53 6.43 -7.38 -3.88
CA SER A 53 6.46 -6.36 -2.81
C SER A 53 5.05 -5.86 -2.53
N LEU A 54 4.48 -6.24 -1.38
CA LEU A 54 3.14 -5.82 -0.98
C LEU A 54 3.19 -4.51 -0.18
N GLY A 55 2.58 -3.45 -0.74
CA GLY A 55 2.62 -2.12 -0.14
C GLY A 55 1.56 -1.82 0.94
N SER A 56 0.82 -2.80 1.47
CA SER A 56 -0.24 -2.56 2.46
C SER A 56 -0.73 -3.80 3.21
N VAL A 57 -1.60 -3.61 4.21
CA VAL A 57 -2.38 -4.62 4.95
C VAL A 57 -1.56 -5.46 5.93
N LEU A 58 -0.28 -5.72 5.62
CA LEU A 58 0.60 -6.47 6.50
C LEU A 58 1.21 -5.60 7.61
N ASN A 59 1.43 -6.22 8.77
CA ASN A 59 1.95 -5.55 9.97
C ASN A 59 3.32 -4.91 9.74
N HIS A 60 4.22 -5.54 8.98
CA HIS A 60 5.54 -4.96 8.70
C HIS A 60 5.44 -3.71 7.84
N VAL A 61 4.46 -3.63 6.93
CA VAL A 61 4.20 -2.40 6.17
C VAL A 61 3.75 -1.29 7.11
N LEU A 62 2.88 -1.61 8.08
CA LEU A 62 2.48 -0.64 9.10
C LEU A 62 3.69 -0.14 9.90
N MET A 63 4.57 -1.05 10.32
CA MET A 63 5.80 -0.72 11.03
C MET A 63 6.70 0.23 10.21
N HIS A 64 6.94 -0.05 8.93
CA HIS A 64 7.73 0.83 8.07
C HIS A 64 7.15 2.25 7.95
N GLN A 65 5.83 2.39 8.02
CA GLN A 65 5.16 3.68 7.91
C GLN A 65 5.14 4.47 9.22
N THR A 66 5.57 3.89 10.35
CA THR A 66 5.59 4.57 11.66
C THR A 66 6.51 5.79 11.70
N VAL A 67 7.51 5.85 10.82
CA VAL A 67 8.42 6.99 10.70
C VAL A 67 7.66 8.32 10.55
N VAL A 68 6.57 8.31 9.76
CA VAL A 68 5.72 9.49 9.55
C VAL A 68 5.08 9.96 10.86
N GLY A 69 4.59 9.02 11.68
CA GLY A 69 4.01 9.36 12.99
C GLY A 69 5.05 9.86 13.99
N GLN A 70 6.26 9.30 13.97
CA GLN A 70 7.34 9.72 14.85
C GLN A 70 7.84 11.13 14.49
N GLU A 71 7.98 11.44 13.21
CA GLU A 71 8.36 12.78 12.72
C GLU A 71 7.29 13.81 13.06
N ALA A 72 6.01 13.48 12.80
CA ALA A 72 4.89 14.37 13.10
C ALA A 72 4.79 14.72 14.60
N LEU A 73 5.02 13.74 15.49
CA LEU A 73 5.04 13.99 16.94
C LEU A 73 6.12 15.00 17.32
N ARG A 74 7.35 14.81 16.85
CA ARG A 74 8.47 15.73 17.11
C ARG A 74 8.22 17.13 16.56
N GLN A 75 7.68 17.23 15.34
CA GLN A 75 7.35 18.51 14.72
C GLN A 75 6.31 19.30 15.53
N MET A 76 5.33 18.60 16.11
CA MET A 76 4.28 19.22 16.91
C MET A 76 4.79 19.68 18.28
N GLU A 77 5.69 18.88 18.90
CA GLU A 77 6.43 19.29 20.09
C GLU A 77 7.27 20.54 19.84
N MET A 78 8.03 20.58 18.74
CA MET A 78 8.83 21.75 18.35
C MET A 78 7.97 23.00 18.11
N ALA A 79 6.77 22.82 17.55
CA ALA A 79 5.83 23.91 17.32
C ALA A 79 5.08 24.35 18.58
N THR A 80 5.23 23.66 19.72
CA THR A 80 4.44 23.87 20.95
C THR A 80 2.93 23.75 20.70
N ILE A 81 2.53 22.95 19.72
CA ILE A 81 1.12 22.76 19.34
C ILE A 81 0.66 21.40 19.85
N THR A 82 -0.44 21.40 20.60
CA THR A 82 -1.15 20.18 20.94
C THR A 82 -1.95 19.69 19.73
N LEU A 83 -1.65 18.47 19.31
CA LEU A 83 -2.35 17.80 18.22
C LEU A 83 -3.84 17.56 18.52
N THR A 84 -4.70 18.34 17.87
CA THR A 84 -6.15 18.08 17.77
C THR A 84 -6.43 17.47 16.41
N TRP A 85 -6.72 16.16 16.36
CA TRP A 85 -6.84 15.42 15.09
C TRP A 85 -8.30 15.35 14.60
N TYR A 86 -8.52 15.75 13.34
CA TYR A 86 -9.74 15.47 12.57
C TYR A 86 -9.53 14.23 11.67
N TRP A 87 -10.50 13.33 11.65
CA TRP A 87 -10.39 12.02 11.03
C TRP A 87 -11.07 11.98 9.66
N LEU A 88 -10.30 11.82 8.59
CA LEU A 88 -10.86 11.51 7.27
C LEU A 88 -10.76 10.00 6.99
N TYR A 89 -11.89 9.32 6.96
CA TYR A 89 -11.96 7.88 6.68
C TYR A 89 -11.97 7.62 5.17
N ARG A 90 -10.80 7.32 4.58
CA ARG A 90 -10.70 6.80 3.20
C ARG A 90 -9.83 5.55 3.14
N GLY A 91 -10.44 4.41 3.43
CA GLY A 91 -9.78 3.10 3.38
C GLY A 91 -8.68 2.92 4.43
N ARG A 92 -8.42 1.67 4.82
CA ARG A 92 -7.60 1.29 6.00
C ARG A 92 -6.12 1.76 5.98
N LYS A 93 -5.66 2.54 4.98
CA LYS A 93 -4.24 2.83 4.73
C LYS A 93 -3.76 4.17 5.30
N GLN A 94 -4.51 5.25 5.09
CA GLN A 94 -4.09 6.58 5.56
C GLN A 94 -4.13 6.66 7.09
N PHE A 95 -5.06 5.90 7.67
CA PHE A 95 -5.38 5.86 9.10
C PHE A 95 -4.27 5.30 9.98
N CYS A 96 -3.36 4.51 9.44
CA CYS A 96 -2.45 3.70 10.25
C CYS A 96 -1.03 4.31 10.33
N ARG A 97 -0.67 5.19 9.39
CA ARG A 97 0.70 5.73 9.24
C ARG A 97 1.13 6.63 10.42
N PRO A 98 0.38 7.66 10.84
CA PRO A 98 0.74 8.43 12.03
C PRO A 98 0.20 7.83 13.34
N CYS A 99 -0.78 6.93 13.26
CA CYS A 99 -1.59 6.58 14.42
C CYS A 99 -0.94 5.59 15.37
N LEU A 100 -0.09 4.65 14.91
CA LEU A 100 0.50 3.68 15.85
C LEU A 100 1.43 4.35 16.88
N PRO A 101 2.37 5.25 16.49
CA PRO A 101 3.17 6.00 17.48
C PRO A 101 2.35 6.90 18.40
N VAL A 102 1.35 7.59 17.85
CA VAL A 102 0.48 8.51 18.60
C VAL A 102 -0.45 7.77 19.55
N TYR A 103 -1.01 6.64 19.12
CA TYR A 103 -1.85 5.78 19.95
C TYR A 103 -1.03 5.23 21.13
N ARG A 104 0.22 4.79 20.86
CA ARG A 104 1.13 4.35 21.90
C ARG A 104 1.44 5.46 22.90
N SER A 105 1.70 6.70 22.47
CA SER A 105 1.99 7.80 23.41
C SER A 105 0.80 8.18 24.30
N LYS A 106 -0.43 7.97 23.83
CA LYS A 106 -1.65 8.20 24.63
C LYS A 106 -2.08 7.03 25.52
N THR A 107 -1.61 5.81 25.23
CA THR A 107 -1.99 4.59 25.95
C THR A 107 -0.88 4.00 26.82
N ALA A 108 0.36 4.49 26.67
CA ALA A 108 1.45 4.22 27.59
C ALA A 108 1.13 4.83 28.97
N ARG A 109 0.57 4.00 29.86
CA ARG A 109 0.67 4.18 31.31
C ARG A 109 2.01 3.67 31.78
#